data_AF-A0A3P1ZUB1-F1
#
_entry.id   AF-A0A3P1ZUB1-F1
#
_cell.length_a   1.000
_cell.length_b   1.000
_cell.length_c   1.000
_cell.angle_alpha   90.00
_cell.angle_beta   90.00
_cell.angle_gamma   90.00
#
_symmetry.space_group_name_H-M   'P 1'
#
loop_
_entity.id
_entity.type
_entity.pdbx_description
1 polymer ?
#
loop_
_entity_poly.entity_id
_entity_poly.type
_entity_poly.pdbx_seq_one_letter_code
_entity_poly.pdbx_strand_id
1 'polypeptide(L)' 'MDQHELDMIEKHAASNPEVKSLWEDHVLYSKQVDKLEGKPFRTPMEEQTLKQLKKQKLEVKTQLIDMLERLK' A
#
# COMPACT_ATOMS: atom_id res chain seq x y z
N MET A 1 3.83 -5.11 -6.67
CA MET A 1 4.79 -4.06 -7.02
C MET A 1 5.86 -4.74 -7.83
N ASP A 2 6.17 -4.18 -8.98
CA ASP A 2 7.29 -4.55 -9.83
C ASP A 2 8.60 -4.06 -9.19
N GLN A 3 9.70 -4.71 -9.51
CA GLN A 3 11.01 -4.40 -8.93
C GLN A 3 11.46 -2.96 -9.23
N HIS A 4 11.00 -2.40 -10.35
CA HIS A 4 11.22 -1.00 -10.73
C HIS A 4 10.50 -0.01 -9.81
N GLU A 5 9.28 -0.33 -9.38
CA GLU A 5 8.51 0.49 -8.43
C GLU A 5 9.22 0.50 -7.06
N LEU A 6 9.75 -0.66 -6.62
CA LEU A 6 10.48 -0.77 -5.36
C LEU A 6 11.77 0.05 -5.36
N ASP A 7 12.55 -0.01 -6.43
CA ASP A 7 13.81 0.76 -6.57
C ASP A 7 13.55 2.27 -6.58
N MET A 8 12.49 2.71 -7.26
CA MET A 8 12.06 4.11 -7.22
C MET A 8 11.62 4.52 -5.80
N ILE A 9 10.81 3.70 -5.12
CA ILE A 9 10.39 4.00 -3.76
C ILE A 9 11.59 4.13 -2.84
N GLU A 10 12.59 3.25 -2.93
CA GLU A 10 13.77 3.33 -2.07
C GLU A 10 14.59 4.61 -2.33
N LYS A 11 14.79 4.96 -3.61
CA LYS A 11 15.48 6.18 -4.02
C LYS A 11 14.75 7.45 -3.58
N HIS A 12 13.43 7.49 -3.78
CA HIS A 12 12.64 8.68 -3.47
C HIS A 12 12.25 8.74 -1.99
N ALA A 13 12.10 7.64 -1.28
CA ALA A 13 11.79 7.62 0.16
C ALA A 13 12.91 8.24 1.01
N ALA A 14 14.14 8.23 0.52
CA ALA A 14 15.26 8.92 1.16
C ALA A 14 15.15 10.45 1.05
N SER A 15 14.62 10.94 -0.07
CA SER A 15 14.54 12.37 -0.39
C SER A 15 13.15 12.99 -0.17
N ASN A 16 12.10 12.17 -0.16
CA ASN A 16 10.69 12.57 -0.08
C ASN A 16 10.00 11.81 1.05
N PRO A 17 9.70 12.47 2.19
CA PRO A 17 9.00 11.85 3.30
C PRO A 17 7.57 11.43 2.94
N GLU A 18 6.92 12.07 1.96
CA GLU A 18 5.60 11.64 1.46
C GLU A 18 5.64 10.26 0.78
N VAL A 19 6.64 10.01 -0.08
CA VAL A 19 6.81 8.70 -0.74
C VAL A 19 7.06 7.61 0.31
N LYS A 20 7.88 7.93 1.33
CA LYS A 20 8.12 7.03 2.44
C LYS A 20 6.83 6.73 3.22
N SER A 21 6.04 7.75 3.56
CA SER A 21 4.78 7.57 4.28
C SER A 21 3.79 6.71 3.48
N LEU A 22 3.60 7.00 2.19
CA LEU A 22 2.72 6.22 1.32
C LEU A 22 3.19 4.77 1.20
N TRP A 23 4.50 4.53 1.16
CA TRP A 23 5.05 3.18 1.16
C TRP A 23 4.77 2.43 2.46
N GLU A 24 4.97 3.09 3.60
CA GLU A 24 4.66 2.52 4.91
C GLU A 24 3.15 2.20 5.03
N ASP A 25 2.27 3.09 4.58
CA ASP A 25 0.83 2.86 4.47
C ASP A 25 0.51 1.64 3.59
N HIS A 26 1.11 1.53 2.39
CA HIS A 26 0.91 0.38 1.51
C HIS A 26 1.31 -0.94 2.19
N VAL A 27 2.46 -0.98 2.86
CA VAL A 27 2.93 -2.16 3.61
C VAL A 27 1.99 -2.48 4.77
N LEU A 28 1.54 -1.46 5.50
CA LEU A 28 0.60 -1.59 6.61
C LEU A 28 -0.74 -2.16 6.15
N TYR A 29 -1.33 -1.63 5.07
CA TYR A 29 -2.56 -2.16 4.47
C TYR A 29 -2.36 -3.59 3.99
N SER A 30 -1.23 -3.91 3.37
CA SER A 30 -0.97 -5.28 2.93
C SER A 30 -0.88 -6.26 4.10
N LYS A 31 -0.24 -5.88 5.22
CA LYS A 31 -0.20 -6.70 6.44
C LYS A 31 -1.58 -6.88 7.07
N GLN A 32 -2.40 -5.82 7.09
CA GLN A 32 -3.76 -5.90 7.64
C GLN A 32 -4.66 -6.78 6.78
N VAL A 33 -4.56 -6.68 5.46
CA VAL A 33 -5.24 -7.56 4.51
C VAL A 33 -4.82 -9.00 4.77
N ASP A 34 -3.51 -9.30 4.81
CA ASP A 34 -3.01 -10.65 5.05
C ASP A 34 -3.48 -11.24 6.39
N LYS A 35 -3.45 -10.43 7.46
CA LYS A 35 -3.95 -10.82 8.79
C LYS A 35 -5.43 -11.18 8.77
N LEU A 36 -6.25 -10.40 8.06
CA LEU A 36 -7.67 -10.70 7.89
C LEU A 36 -7.87 -11.89 6.96
N GLU A 37 -7.05 -12.04 5.91
CA GLU A 37 -7.15 -13.14 4.96
C GLU A 37 -6.79 -14.48 5.58
N GLY A 38 -5.80 -14.51 6.48
CA GLY A 38 -5.39 -15.68 7.25
C GLY A 38 -6.37 -16.11 8.33
N LYS A 39 -7.39 -15.31 8.65
CA LYS A 39 -8.45 -15.74 9.59
C LYS A 39 -9.38 -16.75 8.90
N PRO A 40 -9.61 -17.94 9.50
CA PRO A 40 -10.48 -18.97 8.92
C PRO A 40 -11.96 -18.57 8.91
N PHE A 41 -12.39 -17.71 9.84
CA PHE A 41 -13.72 -17.12 9.86
C PHE A 41 -13.57 -15.61 9.98
N ARG A 42 -14.17 -14.89 9.03
CA ARG A 42 -14.26 -13.43 9.04
C ARG A 42 -15.70 -13.05 9.31
N THR A 43 -15.89 -12.10 10.22
CA THR A 43 -17.20 -11.50 10.43
C THR A 43 -17.58 -10.63 9.22
N PRO A 44 -18.88 -10.37 8.97
CA PRO A 44 -19.30 -9.47 7.88
C PRO A 44 -18.67 -8.07 7.99
N MET A 45 -18.39 -7.60 9.21
CA MET A 45 -17.63 -6.37 9.45
C MET A 45 -16.19 -6.47 8.92
N GLU A 46 -15.50 -7.56 9.21
CA GLU A 46 -14.13 -7.81 8.74
C GLU A 46 -14.03 -8.00 7.23
N GLU A 47 -15.04 -8.61 6.59
CA GLU A 47 -15.11 -8.67 5.13
C GLU A 47 -15.27 -7.27 4.51
N GLN A 48 -16.08 -6.42 5.12
CA GLN A 48 -16.23 -5.03 4.69
C GLN A 48 -14.94 -4.23 4.89
N THR A 49 -14.26 -4.43 6.02
CA THR A 49 -12.93 -3.84 6.28
C THR A 49 -11.90 -4.37 5.28
N LEU A 50 -11.89 -5.66 4.96
CA LEU A 50 -10.99 -6.25 3.98
C LEU A 50 -11.17 -5.62 2.60
N LYS A 51 -12.42 -5.44 2.15
CA LYS A 51 -12.72 -4.75 0.89
C LYS A 51 -12.20 -3.31 0.90
N GLN A 52 -12.41 -2.58 2.00
CA GLN A 52 -11.89 -1.22 2.15
C GLN A 52 -10.36 -1.19 2.14
N LEU A 53 -9.70 -2.08 2.86
CA LEU A 53 -8.24 -2.16 2.90
C LEU A 53 -7.65 -2.53 1.53
N LYS A 54 -8.29 -3.42 0.76
CA LYS A 54 -7.88 -3.74 -0.61
C LYS A 54 -8.03 -2.52 -1.53
N LYS A 55 -9.10 -1.74 -1.38
CA LYS A 55 -9.30 -0.49 -2.11
C LYS A 55 -8.23 0.56 -1.75
N GLN A 56 -8.00 0.79 -0.46
CA GLN A 56 -6.98 1.69 0.05
C GLN A 56 -5.58 1.30 -0.45
N LYS A 57 -5.24 0.00 -0.44
CA LYS A 57 -3.98 -0.50 -0.98
C LYS A 57 -3.81 -0.16 -2.47
N LEU A 58 -4.88 -0.27 -3.25
CA LEU A 58 -4.91 0.11 -4.66
C LEU A 58 -4.73 1.63 -4.83
N GLU A 59 -5.44 2.44 -4.05
CA GLU A 59 -5.33 3.90 -4.07
C GLU A 59 -3.91 4.36 -3.71
N VAL A 60 -3.33 3.83 -2.63
CA VAL A 60 -1.96 4.15 -2.22
C VAL A 60 -0.95 3.71 -3.26
N LYS A 61 -1.14 2.54 -3.90
CA LYS A 61 -0.29 2.13 -5.03
C LYS A 61 -0.37 3.15 -6.17
N THR A 62 -1.58 3.57 -6.57
CA THR A 62 -1.77 4.57 -7.63
C THR A 62 -1.13 5.91 -7.25
N GLN A 63 -1.30 6.37 -6.01
CA GLN A 63 -0.70 7.60 -5.51
C GLN A 63 0.83 7.52 -5.48
N LEU A 64 1.40 6.38 -5.09
CA LEU A 64 2.84 6.14 -5.16
C LEU A 64 3.34 6.27 -6.60
N ILE A 65 2.69 5.61 -7.56
CA ILE A 65 3.10 5.68 -8.96
C ILE A 65 2.98 7.11 -9.49
N ASP A 66 1.83 7.78 -9.27
CA ASP A 66 1.64 9.17 -9.70
C ASP A 66 2.70 10.10 -9.10
N MET A 67 3.04 9.91 -7.83
CA MET A 67 4.05 10.71 -7.16
C MET A 67 5.46 10.43 -7.70
N LEU A 68 5.78 9.17 -7.98
CA LEU A 68 7.04 8.79 -8.63
C LEU A 68 7.12 9.34 -10.05
N GLU A 69 6.01 9.33 -10.81
CA GLU A 69 5.95 9.92 -12.15
C GLU A 69 6.12 11.44 -12.13
N ARG A 70 5.59 12.13 -11.11
CA ARG A 70 5.82 13.57 -10.92
C ARG A 70 7.24 13.93 -10.52
N LEU A 71 7.93 13.01 -9.86
CA LEU A 71 9.31 13.18 -9.39
C LEU A 71 10.36 12.77 -10.43
N LYS A 72 9.91 12.25 -11.58
CA LYS A 72 10.72 11.87 -12.75
C LYS A 72 11.13 13.09 -13.57
#